data_AF-A0A924VB40-F1
#
_entry.id   AF-A0A924VB40-F1
#
_cell.length_a   1.000
_cell.length_b   1.000
_cell.length_c   1.000
_cell.angle_alpha   90.00
_cell.angle_beta   90.00
_cell.angle_gamma   90.00
#
_symmetry.space_group_name_H-M   'P 1'
#
loop_
_entity.id
_entity.type
_entity.pdbx_description
1 polymer ?
#
loop_
_entity_poly.entity_id
_entity_poly.type
_entity_poly.pdbx_seq_one_letter_code
_entity_poly.pdbx_strand_id
1 'polypeptide(L)'
;MKTIQLLNEKNHFLEKFYSLNEKQLVQLSASQFENVEYFYNQREDILKIIKYIDAELLRTHDDEVAMNTAISSQDQAAVKECLRVKDIFVYRIVEQDVQIISLIEKLKNNIITELKSVRGARRAMTGYKSTTM
;
A
#
# COMPACT_ATOMS: atom_id res chain seq x y z
N MET A 1 -19.47 -3.25 -22.27
CA MET A 1 -19.19 -4.56 -21.65
C MET A 1 -18.99 -4.38 -20.14
N LYS A 2 -19.64 -5.18 -19.29
CA LYS A 2 -19.55 -5.05 -17.82
C LYS A 2 -18.12 -5.32 -17.33
N THR A 3 -17.41 -6.26 -17.96
CA THR A 3 -16.00 -6.55 -17.71
C THR A 3 -15.10 -5.32 -17.83
N ILE A 4 -15.27 -4.47 -18.86
CA ILE A 4 -14.46 -3.24 -19.02
C ILE A 4 -14.75 -2.22 -17.90
N GLN A 5 -16.01 -2.11 -17.47
CA GLN A 5 -16.39 -1.20 -16.38
C GLN A 5 -15.70 -1.61 -15.07
N LEU A 6 -15.75 -2.90 -14.73
CA LEU A 6 -15.10 -3.45 -13.55
C LEU A 6 -13.57 -3.32 -13.61
N LEU A 7 -12.95 -3.52 -14.78
CA LEU A 7 -11.51 -3.31 -14.94
C LEU A 7 -11.10 -1.84 -14.75
N ASN A 8 -11.89 -0.90 -15.25
CA ASN A 8 -11.64 0.53 -15.03
C ASN A 8 -11.83 0.92 -13.55
N GLU A 9 -12.85 0.37 -12.90
CA GLU A 9 -13.06 0.58 -11.46
C GLU A 9 -11.89 0.02 -10.65
N LYS A 10 -11.40 -1.18 -10.99
CA LYS A 10 -10.19 -1.75 -10.37
C LYS A 10 -8.99 -0.82 -10.53
N ASN A 11 -8.77 -0.29 -11.73
CA ASN A 11 -7.68 0.65 -12.00
C ASN A 11 -7.79 1.94 -11.19
N HIS A 12 -9.00 2.47 -11.03
CA HIS A 12 -9.25 3.64 -10.17
C HIS A 12 -8.87 3.38 -8.70
N PHE A 13 -9.19 2.21 -8.17
CA PHE A 13 -8.78 1.86 -6.80
C PHE A 13 -7.28 1.59 -6.67
N LEU A 14 -6.64 1.04 -7.70
CA LEU A 14 -5.17 0.94 -7.75
C LEU A 14 -4.50 2.32 -7.78
N GLU A 15 -5.03 3.28 -8.54
CA GLU A 15 -4.55 4.66 -8.54
C GLU A 15 -4.70 5.33 -7.17
N LYS A 16 -5.83 5.11 -6.49
CA LYS A 16 -6.03 5.57 -5.10
C LYS A 16 -5.02 4.95 -4.15
N PHE A 17 -4.74 3.66 -4.29
CA PHE A 17 -3.74 2.96 -3.48
C PHE A 17 -2.35 3.55 -3.69
N TYR A 18 -1.96 3.74 -4.96
CA TYR A 18 -0.71 4.38 -5.33
C TYR A 18 -0.59 5.79 -4.73
N SER A 19 -1.64 6.60 -4.84
CA SER A 19 -1.67 7.97 -4.31
C SER A 19 -1.60 8.01 -2.78
N LEU A 20 -2.22 7.05 -2.10
CA LEU A 20 -2.14 6.88 -0.65
C LEU A 20 -0.71 6.56 -0.22
N ASN A 21 -0.04 5.65 -0.93
CA ASN A 21 1.36 5.32 -0.71
C ASN A 21 2.29 6.53 -0.93
N GLU A 22 2.09 7.35 -1.97
CA GLU A 22 2.88 8.58 -2.20
C GLU A 22 2.77 9.54 -1.02
N LYS A 23 1.54 9.79 -0.53
CA LYS A 23 1.32 10.67 0.63
C LYS A 23 2.04 10.14 1.87
N GLN A 24 1.97 8.83 2.10
CA GLN A 24 2.65 8.23 3.24
C GLN A 24 4.16 8.31 3.10
N LEU A 25 4.73 8.07 1.92
CA LEU A 25 6.16 8.21 1.67
C LEU A 25 6.67 9.62 2.02
N VAL A 26 5.93 10.67 1.66
CA VAL A 26 6.27 12.05 2.05
C VAL A 26 6.30 12.20 3.57
N GLN A 27 5.28 11.72 4.28
CA GLN A 27 5.22 11.79 5.75
C GLN A 27 6.36 11.01 6.42
N LEU A 28 6.59 9.76 6.00
CA LEU A 28 7.66 8.91 6.54
C LEU A 28 9.04 9.51 6.29
N SER A 29 9.26 10.13 5.13
CA SER A 29 10.52 10.82 4.82
C SER A 29 10.76 12.04 5.71
N ALA A 30 9.69 12.72 6.13
CA ALA A 30 9.71 13.82 7.10
C ALA A 30 9.75 13.35 8.56
N SER A 31 9.93 12.05 8.80
CA SER A 31 9.88 11.42 10.13
C SER A 31 8.56 11.60 10.87
N GLN A 32 7.45 11.72 10.14
CA GLN A 32 6.08 11.78 10.68
C GLN A 32 5.45 10.39 10.60
N PHE A 33 5.14 9.80 11.76
CA PHE A 33 4.73 8.39 11.88
C PHE A 33 3.43 8.20 12.66
N GLU A 34 2.82 9.29 13.12
CA GLU A 34 1.65 9.27 13.99
C GLU A 34 0.44 8.57 13.33
N ASN A 35 0.38 8.60 11.99
CA ASN A 35 -0.73 8.10 11.21
C ASN A 35 -0.48 6.75 10.51
N VAL A 36 0.58 6.01 10.88
CA VAL A 36 0.93 4.74 10.23
C VAL A 36 -0.19 3.70 10.34
N GLU A 37 -0.87 3.62 11.48
CA GLU A 37 -2.01 2.71 11.68
C GLU A 37 -3.21 3.13 10.81
N TYR A 38 -3.50 4.43 10.73
CA TYR A 38 -4.56 4.96 9.86
C TYR A 38 -4.27 4.64 8.39
N PHE A 39 -3.04 4.87 7.93
CA PHE A 39 -2.58 4.50 6.60
C PHE A 39 -2.75 3.00 6.30
N TYR A 40 -2.37 2.13 7.25
CA TYR A 40 -2.56 0.69 7.12
C TYR A 40 -4.05 0.33 6.94
N ASN A 41 -4.92 0.88 7.77
CA ASN A 41 -6.35 0.61 7.70
C ASN A 41 -6.96 1.07 6.36
N GLN A 42 -6.57 2.25 5.87
CA GLN A 42 -7.01 2.74 4.55
C GLN A 42 -6.57 1.82 3.41
N ARG A 43 -5.35 1.26 3.47
CA ARG A 43 -4.87 0.28 2.49
C ARG A 43 -5.69 -1.00 2.52
N GLU A 44 -5.95 -1.52 3.71
CA GLU A 44 -6.78 -2.72 3.87
C GLU A 44 -8.19 -2.52 3.31
N ASP A 45 -8.78 -1.36 3.52
CA ASP A 45 -10.10 -1.06 2.98
C ASP A 45 -10.11 -0.98 1.45
N ILE A 46 -9.08 -0.38 0.83
CA ILE A 46 -8.93 -0.39 -0.63
C ILE A 46 -8.74 -1.83 -1.14
N LEU A 47 -7.94 -2.66 -0.47
CA LEU A 47 -7.74 -4.06 -0.86
C LEU A 47 -9.03 -4.88 -0.78
N LYS A 48 -9.88 -4.64 0.21
CA LYS A 48 -11.20 -5.29 0.30
C LYS A 48 -12.06 -4.95 -0.92
N ILE A 49 -12.05 -3.69 -1.35
CA ILE A 49 -12.79 -3.26 -2.55
C ILE A 49 -12.22 -3.93 -3.80
N ILE A 50 -10.89 -3.96 -3.97
CA ILE A 50 -10.26 -4.63 -5.12
C ILE A 50 -10.60 -6.13 -5.14
N LYS A 51 -10.57 -6.81 -3.98
CA LYS A 51 -10.96 -8.22 -3.86
C LYS A 51 -12.42 -8.45 -4.26
N TYR A 52 -13.32 -7.53 -3.89
CA TYR A 52 -14.71 -7.58 -4.31
C TYR A 52 -14.84 -7.44 -5.84
N ILE A 53 -14.16 -6.46 -6.43
CA ILE A 53 -14.15 -6.26 -7.89
C ILE A 53 -13.60 -7.50 -8.61
N ASP A 54 -12.57 -8.14 -8.06
CA ASP A 54 -12.01 -9.39 -8.63
C ASP A 54 -13.01 -10.55 -8.60
N ALA A 55 -13.78 -10.68 -7.53
CA ALA A 55 -14.85 -11.67 -7.46
C ALA A 55 -15.97 -11.38 -8.48
N GLU A 56 -16.35 -10.11 -8.66
CA GLU A 56 -17.35 -9.70 -9.65
C GLU A 56 -16.86 -9.85 -11.10
N LEU A 57 -15.57 -9.62 -11.36
CA LEU A 57 -14.94 -9.86 -12.65
C LEU A 57 -15.01 -11.34 -13.03
N LEU A 58 -14.70 -12.24 -12.08
CA LEU A 58 -14.76 -13.68 -12.31
C LEU A 58 -16.18 -14.13 -12.67
N ARG A 59 -17.17 -13.70 -11.88
CA ARG A 59 -18.60 -13.99 -12.15
C ARG A 59 -19.04 -13.47 -13.51
N THR A 60 -18.70 -12.22 -13.81
CA THR A 60 -19.08 -11.57 -15.07
C THR A 60 -18.46 -12.28 -16.27
N HIS A 61 -17.20 -12.72 -16.15
CA HIS A 61 -16.54 -13.51 -17.19
C HIS A 61 -17.25 -14.85 -17.42
N ASP A 62 -17.58 -15.58 -16.34
CA ASP A 62 -18.28 -16.87 -16.45
C ASP A 62 -19.66 -16.71 -17.11
N ASP A 63 -20.40 -15.64 -16.77
CA ASP A 63 -21.68 -15.30 -17.39
C ASP A 63 -21.53 -14.95 -18.88
N GLU A 64 -20.53 -14.11 -19.23
CA GLU A 64 -20.25 -13.69 -20.62
C GLU A 64 -19.88 -14.90 -21.50
N VAL A 65 -19.12 -15.85 -20.96
CA VAL A 65 -18.76 -17.14 -21.61
C VAL A 65 -19.99 -18.03 -21.78
N ALA A 66 -20.80 -18.21 -20.74
CA ALA A 66 -22.02 -19.02 -20.80
C ALA A 66 -23.01 -18.49 -21.85
N MET A 67 -23.06 -17.17 -22.05
CA MET A 67 -23.91 -16.50 -23.03
C MET A 67 -23.35 -16.48 -24.46
N ASN A 68 -22.16 -17.04 -24.71
CA ASN A 68 -21.45 -16.94 -25.99
C ASN A 68 -21.37 -15.48 -26.51
N THR A 69 -21.13 -14.54 -25.59
CA THR A 69 -21.10 -13.12 -25.94
C THR A 69 -19.93 -12.85 -26.90
N ALA A 70 -20.24 -12.45 -28.13
CA ALA A 70 -19.20 -12.10 -29.10
C ALA A 70 -18.45 -10.84 -28.65
N ILE A 71 -17.15 -10.99 -28.37
CA ILE A 71 -16.29 -9.86 -27.99
C ILE A 71 -15.86 -9.14 -29.26
N SER A 72 -16.19 -7.84 -29.37
CA SER A 72 -15.75 -7.02 -30.50
C SER A 72 -14.23 -6.75 -30.45
N SER A 73 -13.62 -6.45 -31.60
CA SER A 73 -12.21 -6.05 -31.65
C SER A 73 -11.92 -4.78 -30.82
N GLN A 74 -12.91 -3.88 -30.72
CA GLN A 74 -12.83 -2.68 -29.88
C GLN A 74 -12.82 -3.04 -28.40
N ASP A 75 -13.66 -3.97 -27.96
CA ASP A 75 -13.70 -4.43 -26.57
C ASP A 75 -12.41 -5.16 -26.19
N GLN A 76 -11.84 -5.97 -27.09
CA GLN A 76 -10.52 -6.60 -26.88
C GLN A 76 -9.41 -5.56 -26.67
N ALA A 77 -9.39 -4.50 -27.48
CA ALA A 77 -8.42 -3.43 -27.35
C ALA A 77 -8.58 -2.68 -26.01
N ALA A 78 -9.83 -2.41 -25.61
CA ALA A 78 -10.13 -1.75 -24.34
C ALA A 78 -9.70 -2.60 -23.13
N VAL A 79 -9.99 -3.91 -23.13
CA VAL A 79 -9.55 -4.83 -22.07
C VAL A 79 -8.02 -4.85 -21.98
N LYS A 80 -7.33 -4.94 -23.12
CA LYS A 80 -5.86 -4.94 -23.16
C LYS A 80 -5.28 -3.65 -22.56
N GLU A 81 -5.88 -2.51 -22.85
CA GLU A 81 -5.46 -1.23 -22.28
C GLU A 81 -5.69 -1.18 -20.76
N CYS A 82 -6.86 -1.61 -20.28
CA CYS A 82 -7.13 -1.67 -18.85
C CYS A 82 -6.13 -2.59 -18.12
N LEU A 83 -5.77 -3.74 -18.70
CA LEU A 83 -4.78 -4.66 -18.12
C LEU A 83 -3.37 -4.04 -18.09
N ARG A 84 -2.98 -3.32 -19.15
CA ARG A 84 -1.71 -2.59 -19.19
C ARG A 84 -1.62 -1.53 -18.09
N VAL A 85 -2.69 -0.74 -17.89
CA VAL A 85 -2.77 0.27 -16.83
C VAL A 85 -2.68 -0.38 -15.44
N LYS A 86 -3.39 -1.49 -15.24
CA LYS A 86 -3.34 -2.28 -14.00
C LYS A 86 -1.89 -2.71 -13.69
N ASP A 87 -1.19 -3.27 -14.68
CA ASP A 87 0.19 -3.75 -14.49
C ASP A 87 1.15 -2.61 -14.11
N ILE A 88 0.98 -1.41 -14.68
CA ILE A 88 1.76 -0.22 -14.32
C ILE A 88 1.53 0.16 -12.86
N PHE A 89 0.28 0.24 -12.41
CA PHE A 89 -0.01 0.61 -11.02
C PHE A 89 0.50 -0.44 -10.04
N VAL A 90 0.28 -1.73 -10.32
CA VAL A 90 0.76 -2.82 -9.46
C VAL A 90 2.28 -2.76 -9.32
N TYR A 91 3.01 -2.61 -10.43
CA TYR A 91 4.47 -2.49 -10.40
C TYR A 91 4.93 -1.33 -9.51
N ARG A 92 4.35 -0.13 -9.70
CA ARG A 92 4.70 1.06 -8.93
C ARG A 92 4.35 0.95 -7.45
N ILE A 93 3.20 0.37 -7.12
CA ILE A 93 2.78 0.14 -5.73
C ILE A 93 3.80 -0.76 -5.01
N VAL A 94 4.28 -1.81 -5.67
CA VAL A 94 5.30 -2.70 -5.11
C VAL A 94 6.61 -1.94 -4.86
N GLU A 95 7.05 -1.10 -5.80
CA GLU A 95 8.23 -0.25 -5.59
C GLU A 95 8.06 0.70 -4.40
N GLN A 96 6.89 1.30 -4.24
CA GLN A 96 6.58 2.17 -3.09
C GLN A 96 6.60 1.39 -1.78
N ASP A 97 6.04 0.17 -1.75
CA ASP A 97 6.00 -0.66 -0.55
C ASP A 97 7.41 -1.02 -0.07
N VAL A 98 8.35 -1.32 -0.98
CA VAL A 98 9.76 -1.52 -0.64
C VAL A 98 10.37 -0.27 0.01
N GLN A 99 10.05 0.92 -0.49
CA GLN A 99 10.52 2.18 0.09
C GLN A 99 9.91 2.43 1.47
N ILE A 100 8.60 2.22 1.63
CA ILE A 100 7.88 2.36 2.91
C ILE A 100 8.50 1.43 3.97
N ILE A 101 8.72 0.16 3.64
CA ILE A 101 9.34 -0.81 4.54
C ILE A 101 10.74 -0.34 4.95
N SER A 102 11.54 0.14 4.00
CA SER A 102 12.89 0.63 4.28
C SER A 102 12.90 1.82 5.24
N LEU A 103 11.95 2.75 5.11
CA LEU A 103 11.79 3.89 6.02
C LEU A 103 11.34 3.47 7.42
N ILE A 104 10.40 2.53 7.51
CA ILE A 104 9.95 1.96 8.80
C ILE A 104 11.10 1.26 9.52
N GLU A 105 11.90 0.46 8.80
CA GLU A 105 13.07 -0.23 9.36
C GLU A 105 14.12 0.75 9.87
N LYS A 106 14.39 1.83 9.12
CA LYS A 106 15.31 2.89 9.55
C LYS A 106 14.83 3.55 10.84
N LEU A 107 13.54 3.87 10.93
CA LEU A 107 12.95 4.42 12.16
C LEU A 107 13.11 3.47 13.34
N LYS A 108 12.75 2.20 13.16
CA LYS A 108 12.84 1.19 14.22
C LYS A 108 14.26 1.14 14.79
N ASN A 109 15.27 1.18 13.93
CA ASN A 109 16.68 1.19 14.35
C ASN A 109 17.07 2.47 15.08
N ASN A 110 16.57 3.63 14.66
CA ASN A 110 16.78 4.91 15.35
C ASN A 110 16.20 4.88 16.77
N ILE A 111 14.94 4.44 16.93
CA ILE A 111 14.28 4.33 18.23
C ILE A 111 15.05 3.38 19.16
N ILE A 112 15.49 2.22 18.66
CA ILE A 112 16.30 1.27 19.44
C ILE A 112 17.60 1.93 19.93
N THR A 113 18.24 2.73 19.09
CA THR A 113 19.50 3.42 19.42
C THR A 113 19.27 4.49 20.49
N GLU A 114 18.20 5.27 20.35
CA GLU A 114 17.81 6.28 21.33
C GLU A 114 17.46 5.67 22.68
N LEU A 115 16.67 4.59 22.70
CA LEU A 115 16.33 3.86 23.93
C LEU A 115 17.58 3.32 24.65
N LYS A 116 18.56 2.81 23.91
CA LYS A 116 19.84 2.37 24.47
C LYS A 116 20.61 3.55 25.09
N SER A 117 20.65 4.70 24.41
CA SER A 117 21.29 5.92 24.90
C SER A 117 20.65 6.41 26.20
N VAL A 118 19.32 6.53 26.25
CA VAL A 118 18.58 6.94 27.46
C VAL A 118 18.84 5.98 28.62
N ARG A 119 18.85 4.67 28.36
CA ARG A 119 19.18 3.66 29.38
C ARG A 119 20.62 3.80 29.89
N GLY A 120 21.57 4.12 29.01
CA GLY A 120 22.96 4.41 29.35
C GLY A 120 23.08 5.65 30.23
N ALA A 121 22.47 6.76 29.83
CA ALA A 121 22.45 8.01 30.59
C ALA A 121 21.85 7.81 31.99
N ARG A 122 20.74 7.08 32.10
CA ARG A 122 20.12 6.75 33.40
C ARG A 122 21.08 5.98 34.32
N ARG A 123 21.82 5.01 33.80
CA ARG A 123 22.83 4.25 34.57
C ARG A 123 23.98 5.14 35.05
N ALA A 124 24.47 6.03 34.19
CA ALA A 124 25.51 6.98 34.56
C ALA A 124 25.05 7.90 35.69
N MET A 125 23.84 8.47 35.59
CA MET A 125 23.28 9.33 36.64
C MET A 125 23.07 8.60 37.97
N THR A 126 22.67 7.31 37.97
CA THR A 126 22.58 6.53 39.21
C THR A 126 23.95 6.30 39.85
N GLY A 127 25.02 6.14 39.07
CA GLY A 127 26.38 6.04 39.58
C GLY A 127 26.83 7.31 40.31
N TYR A 128 26.55 8.49 39.75
CA TYR A 128 26.90 9.78 40.39
C TYR A 128 26.18 10.02 41.73
N LYS A 129 24.93 9.56 41.88
CA LYS A 129 24.21 9.65 43.17
C LYS A 129 24.82 8.79 44.27
N SER A 130 25.55 7.72 43.92
CA SER A 130 26.19 6.82 44.89
C SER A 130 27.61 7.22 45.28
N THR A 131 28.27 8.12 44.53
CA THR A 131 29.64 8.58 44.81
C THR A 131 29.70 9.90 45.59
N THR A 132 28.55 10.49 45.95
CA THR A 132 28.48 11.76 46.71
C THR A 132 28.03 11.56 48.17
N MET A 133 28.18 10.35 48.73
CA MET A 133 28.15 10.08 50.19
C MET A 133 29.45 9.41 50.59
#